data_AF-A0A7U3UQQ6-F1
#
_entry.id   AF-A0A7U3UQQ6-F1
#
_cell.length_a   1.000
_cell.length_b   1.000
_cell.length_c   1.000
_cell.angle_alpha   90.00
_cell.angle_beta   90.00
_cell.angle_gamma   90.00
#
_symmetry.space_group_name_H-M   'P 1'
#
loop_
_entity.id
_entity.type
_entity.pdbx_description
1 polymer ?
#
loop_
_entity_poly.entity_id
_entity_poly.type
_entity_poly.pdbx_seq_one_letter_code
_entity_poly.pdbx_strand_id
1 'polypeptide(L)' 'MPAPRRYPDELRERAVREVQTSGRPVAHVAKDLGIHKEALRGWVRRLRPTMVTVRTY' A
#
# COMPACT_ATOMS: atom_id res chain seq x y z
N MET A 1 9.58 -20.23 -12.27
CA MET A 1 10.30 -19.44 -11.25
C MET A 1 9.58 -18.08 -11.14
N PRO A 2 8.81 -17.78 -10.08
CA PRO A 2 8.20 -16.46 -9.95
C PRO A 2 9.31 -15.43 -9.70
N ALA A 3 9.36 -14.39 -10.53
CA ALA A 3 10.35 -13.33 -10.43
C ALA A 3 10.40 -12.77 -8.99
N PRO A 4 11.58 -12.40 -8.47
CA PRO A 4 11.67 -11.78 -7.15
C PRO A 4 10.79 -10.54 -7.17
N ARG A 5 9.69 -10.58 -6.41
CA ARG A 5 8.83 -9.41 -6.23
C ARG A 5 9.72 -8.36 -5.60
N ARG A 6 10.16 -7.40 -6.43
CA ARG A 6 11.13 -6.34 -6.09
C ARG A 6 10.73 -5.51 -4.86
N TYR A 7 9.51 -5.71 -4.35
CA TYR A 7 9.03 -5.19 -3.08
C TYR A 7 8.21 -6.28 -2.37
N PRO A 8 8.65 -6.78 -1.19
CA PRO A 8 7.89 -7.72 -0.38
C PRO A 8 6.56 -7.08 0.05
N ASP A 9 5.52 -7.90 0.19
CA ASP A 9 4.18 -7.41 0.52
C ASP A 9 4.13 -6.74 1.91
N GLU A 10 5.01 -7.15 2.83
CA GLU A 10 5.21 -6.51 4.14
C GLU A 10 5.58 -5.02 4.03
N LEU A 11 6.42 -4.67 3.04
CA LEU A 11 6.83 -3.28 2.81
C LEU A 11 5.68 -2.45 2.25
N ARG A 12 4.80 -3.09 1.45
CA ARG A 12 3.58 -2.45 0.93
C ARG A 12 2.60 -2.19 2.06
N GLU A 13 2.34 -3.19 2.88
CA GLU A 13 1.40 -3.08 4.02
C GLU A 13 1.89 -2.04 5.03
N ARG A 14 3.19 -2.03 5.35
CA ARG A 14 3.78 -1.02 6.22
C ARG A 14 3.62 0.39 5.66
N ALA A 15 3.95 0.59 4.38
CA ALA A 15 3.82 1.89 3.74
C ALA A 15 2.36 2.37 3.66
N VAL A 16 1.41 1.47 3.36
CA VAL A 16 -0.02 1.79 3.28
C VAL A 16 -0.62 2.05 4.67
N ARG A 17 -0.19 1.32 5.69
CA ARG A 17 -0.58 1.58 7.08
C ARG A 17 -0.04 2.91 7.56
N GLU A 18 1.20 3.25 7.23
CA GLU A 18 1.84 4.50 7.63
C GLU A 18 1.19 5.72 6.96
N VAL A 19 0.79 5.62 5.68
CA VAL A 19 -0.04 6.63 4.99
C VAL A 19 -1.39 6.82 5.69
N GLN A 20 -2.05 5.73 6.07
CA GLN A 20 -3.35 5.78 6.75
C GLN A 20 -3.26 6.34 8.17
N THR A 21 -2.26 5.92 8.95
CA THR A 21 -2.06 6.35 10.34
C THR A 21 -1.52 7.77 10.44
N SER A 22 -0.55 8.15 9.60
CA SER A 22 0.01 9.51 9.62
C SER A 22 -0.87 10.54 8.91
N GLY A 23 -1.85 10.11 8.11
CA GLY A 23 -2.63 11.00 7.23
C GLY A 23 -1.77 11.73 6.17
N ARG A 24 -0.51 11.32 6.01
CA ARG A 24 0.46 11.95 5.11
C ARG A 24 0.23 11.47 3.68
N PRO A 25 0.43 12.34 2.66
CA PRO A 25 0.25 11.95 1.27
C PRO A 25 1.22 10.84 0.88
N VAL A 26 0.74 9.92 0.04
CA VAL A 26 1.47 8.78 -0.53
C VAL A 26 2.84 9.18 -1.09
N ALA A 27 2.95 10.37 -1.69
CA ALA A 27 4.21 10.87 -2.25
C ALA A 27 5.30 11.11 -1.19
N HIS A 28 4.94 11.56 0.01
CA HIS A 28 5.90 11.79 1.09
C HIS A 28 6.40 10.47 1.66
N VAL A 29 5.48 9.53 1.96
CA VAL A 29 5.83 8.20 2.47
C VAL A 29 6.64 7.40 1.44
N ALA A 30 6.29 7.51 0.16
CA ALA A 30 7.05 6.90 -0.93
C ALA A 30 8.48 7.47 -1.02
N LYS A 31 8.65 8.79 -0.90
CA LYS A 31 9.98 9.43 -0.94
C LYS A 31 10.84 9.04 0.26
N ASP A 32 10.23 8.93 1.44
CA ASP A 32 10.91 8.55 2.69
C ASP A 32 11.38 7.09 2.67
N LEU A 33 10.52 6.18 2.21
CA LEU A 33 10.81 4.75 2.10
C LEU A 33 11.58 4.37 0.83
N GLY A 34 11.88 5.32 -0.06
CA GLY A 34 12.55 5.05 -1.35
C GLY A 34 11.69 4.26 -2.36
N ILE A 35 10.37 4.28 -2.21
CA ILE A 35 9.41 3.57 -3.06
C ILE A 35 8.96 4.50 -4.19
N HIS A 36 8.72 3.96 -5.38
CA HIS A 36 8.05 4.72 -6.43
C HIS A 36 6.63 5.12 -5.99
N LYS A 37 6.34 6.43 -6.01
CA LYS A 37 5.03 7.01 -5.65
C LYS A 37 3.86 6.36 -6.41
N GLU A 38 4.08 5.98 -7.67
CA GLU A 38 3.07 5.32 -8.51
C GLU A 38 2.79 3.88 -8.07
N ALA A 39 3.83 3.13 -7.70
CA ALA A 39 3.68 1.79 -7.15
C ALA A 39 2.90 1.83 -5.83
N LEU A 40 3.27 2.74 -4.92
CA LEU A 40 2.58 2.91 -3.65
C LEU A 40 1.13 3.40 -3.84
N ARG A 41 0.87 4.30 -4.80
CA ARG A 41 -0.51 4.71 -5.14
C ARG A 41 -1.34 3.54 -5.65
N GLY A 42 -0.76 2.68 -6.48
CA GLY A 42 -1.39 1.44 -6.93
C GLY A 42 -1.68 0.48 -5.78
N TRP A 43 -0.79 0.39 -4.79
CA TRP A 43 -1.00 -0.41 -3.59
C TRP A 43 -2.06 0.18 -2.67
N VAL A 44 -2.05 1.47 -2.37
CA VAL A 44 -3.11 2.12 -1.56
C VAL A 44 -4.48 1.98 -2.22
N ARG A 45 -4.55 2.05 -3.56
CA ARG A 45 -5.79 1.83 -4.33
C ARG A 45 -6.28 0.38 -4.22
N ARG A 46 -5.37 -0.60 -4.15
CA ARG A 46 -5.66 -2.05 -4.13
C ARG A 46 -5.85 -2.64 -2.73
N LEU A 47 -5.12 -2.09 -1.76
CA LEU A 47 -5.16 -2.43 -0.33
C LEU A 47 -6.21 -1.61 0.42
N ARG A 48 -6.72 -0.51 -0.14
CA ARG A 48 -8.05 -0.05 0.24
C ARG A 48 -8.92 -1.28 0.03
N PRO A 49 -9.44 -1.90 1.10
CA PRO A 49 -10.41 -2.94 0.89
C PRO A 49 -11.50 -2.26 0.09
N THR A 50 -11.69 -2.68 -1.17
CA THR A 50 -13.01 -2.63 -1.76
C THR A 50 -13.87 -3.36 -0.76
N MET A 51 -14.44 -2.60 0.16
CA MET A 51 -15.37 -3.07 1.18
C MET A 51 -16.63 -3.46 0.42
N VAL A 52 -16.52 -4.58 -0.28
CA VAL A 52 -17.61 -5.31 -0.89
C VAL A 52 -17.82 -6.49 0.05
N THR A 53 -18.83 -6.31 0.89
CA THR A 53 -19.73 -7.35 1.43
C THR A 53 -19.11 -8.66 1.89
N VAL A 54 -19.05 -8.84 3.21
CA VAL A 54 -19.48 -10.06 3.93
C VAL A 54 -19.75 -9.65 5.38
N ARG A 55 -20.86 -9.92 6.07
CA ARG A 55 -22.13 -10.60 5.84
C ARG A 55 -23.08 -9.98 6.87
N THR A 56 -24.25 -9.53 6.45
CA THR A 56 -25.42 -9.53 7.34
C THR A 56 -25.92 -10.97 7.33
N TYR A 57 -25.95 -11.64 8.48
CA TYR A 57 -26.74 -12.84 8.77
C TYR A 57 -26.81 -12.98 10.28
#